data_AF-A0A1S3EV54-F1
#
_entry.id   AF-A0A1S3EV54-F1
#
_cell.length_a   1.000
_cell.length_b   1.000
_cell.length_c   1.000
_cell.angle_alpha   90.00
_cell.angle_beta   90.00
_cell.angle_gamma   90.00
#
_symmetry.space_group_name_H-M   'P 1'
#
loop_
_entity.id
_entity.type
_entity.pdbx_description
1 polymer ?
#
loop_
_entity_poly.entity_id
_entity_poly.type
_entity_poly.pdbx_seq_one_letter_code
_entity_poly.pdbx_strand_id
1 'polypeptide(L)'
;MSMLSSEAVCLCLSGTAVLGCLVLCKCKCSRPLQSWMLCLAGVWGGACLLSLPFFWSLILFSLSCFLLHTCTADEELLPADGKAVLVTGSDTGFGHGLAKHLDKLGFTVFAGVLDKKSAGAKELQKSCSSRLSVLQMDITKPEQIKDAYSKVVEKIQDKGLWAVINNAGIIGFPIDGELIPMNDYKRCMAVNFFGSVEVTKTFLPLLRKSKGRLVAISSMGGSVPLMKMAAYNSTKAALTMFSSILRQELSKWGVKVIIIQPGGFRTNITGTSDVWDKMEKNILENLPQEVQEDYGQDYILKQRNFLKFMHMKTSPDLTPVLEAVQHAISAQNPSPFYAPGKLTYLWVFFASVSPTILLDYIIQKLFGGGQDMPRALSMSS
;
A
#
# COMPACT_ATOMS: atom_id res chain seq x y z
N MET A 1 48.54 -6.42 -14.69
CA MET A 1 47.67 -5.40 -14.06
C MET A 1 46.70 -4.92 -15.12
N SER A 2 45.51 -5.52 -15.13
CA SER A 2 44.52 -5.39 -16.20
C SER A 2 43.81 -4.05 -16.14
N MET A 3 43.78 -3.36 -17.28
CA MET A 3 42.77 -2.34 -17.58
C MET A 3 41.38 -2.95 -17.37
N LEU A 4 40.77 -2.74 -16.21
CA LEU A 4 39.32 -2.58 -16.17
C LEU A 4 39.07 -1.32 -17.01
N SER A 5 38.60 -1.52 -18.25
CA SER A 5 38.56 -0.47 -19.26
C SER A 5 37.82 0.76 -18.73
N SER A 6 38.33 1.94 -19.06
CA SER A 6 37.66 3.24 -18.82
C SER A 6 36.17 3.19 -19.24
N GLU A 7 35.88 2.41 -20.29
CA GLU A 7 34.53 2.12 -20.79
C GLU A 7 33.65 1.37 -19.79
N ALA A 8 34.17 0.36 -19.09
CA ALA A 8 33.43 -0.38 -18.08
C ALA A 8 33.06 0.51 -16.87
N VAL A 9 33.98 1.41 -16.46
CA VAL A 9 33.71 2.38 -15.39
C VAL A 9 32.65 3.40 -15.83
N CYS A 10 32.72 3.88 -17.08
CA CYS A 10 31.75 4.82 -17.63
C CYS A 10 30.36 4.18 -17.82
N LEU A 11 30.30 2.91 -18.22
CA LEU A 11 29.07 2.11 -18.30
C LEU A 11 28.45 1.86 -16.93
N CYS A 12 29.27 1.54 -15.91
CA CYS A 12 28.79 1.39 -14.54
C CYS A 12 28.25 2.72 -13.97
N LEU A 13 28.96 3.83 -14.19
CA LEU A 13 28.52 5.16 -13.72
C LEU A 13 27.25 5.63 -14.42
N SER A 14 27.15 5.48 -15.74
CA SER A 14 25.92 5.78 -16.49
C SER A 14 24.76 4.87 -16.09
N GLY A 15 25.02 3.57 -15.87
CA GLY A 15 24.04 2.65 -15.30
C GLY A 15 23.53 3.10 -13.93
N THR A 16 24.42 3.52 -13.03
CA THR A 16 24.03 4.05 -11.70
C THR A 16 23.29 5.37 -11.78
N ALA A 17 23.63 6.25 -12.73
CA ALA A 17 22.94 7.52 -12.94
C ALA A 17 21.53 7.31 -13.52
N VAL A 18 21.36 6.38 -14.46
CA VAL A 18 20.06 6.03 -15.06
C VAL A 18 19.19 5.30 -14.02
N LEU A 19 19.73 4.35 -13.26
CA LEU A 19 19.03 3.70 -12.14
C LEU A 19 18.66 4.72 -11.06
N GLY A 20 19.56 5.63 -10.72
CA GLY A 20 19.30 6.74 -9.80
C GLY A 20 18.16 7.64 -10.28
N CYS A 21 18.19 8.07 -11.54
CA CYS A 21 17.12 8.87 -12.14
C CYS A 21 15.80 8.10 -12.21
N LEU A 22 15.79 6.82 -12.57
CA LEU A 22 14.58 5.98 -12.59
C LEU A 22 13.95 5.80 -11.21
N VAL A 23 14.78 5.55 -10.20
CA VAL A 23 14.33 5.45 -8.80
C VAL A 23 13.78 6.79 -8.32
N LEU A 24 14.45 7.91 -8.65
CA LEU A 24 14.05 9.25 -8.22
C LEU A 24 12.81 9.79 -8.96
N CYS A 25 12.66 9.49 -10.24
CA CYS A 25 11.47 9.80 -11.03
C CYS A 25 10.24 9.03 -10.52
N LYS A 26 10.40 7.76 -10.14
CA LYS A 26 9.33 6.99 -9.48
C LYS A 26 9.00 7.48 -8.06
N CYS A 27 9.97 8.09 -7.36
CA CYS A 27 9.76 8.65 -6.02
C CYS A 27 8.89 9.91 -5.99
N LYS A 28 8.46 10.49 -7.13
CA LYS A 28 7.67 11.75 -7.21
C LYS A 28 8.18 12.80 -6.19
N CYS A 29 9.48 13.12 -6.26
CA CYS A 29 10.02 14.28 -5.54
C CYS A 29 9.32 15.57 -5.96
N SER A 30 9.38 16.60 -5.11
CA SER A 30 8.75 17.91 -5.37
C SER A 30 9.16 18.49 -6.73
N ARG A 31 8.22 19.15 -7.43
CA ARG A 31 8.42 19.78 -8.75
C ARG A 31 9.76 20.54 -8.92
N PRO A 32 10.25 21.33 -7.96
CA PRO A 32 11.55 22.01 -8.12
C PRO A 32 12.76 21.07 -8.05
N LEU A 33 12.68 19.99 -7.28
CA LEU A 33 13.75 18.98 -7.20
C LEU A 33 13.79 18.11 -8.47
N GLN A 34 12.62 17.81 -9.05
CA GLN A 34 12.54 17.19 -10.38
C GLN A 34 13.23 18.08 -11.43
N SER A 35 12.92 19.38 -11.50
CA SER A 35 13.52 20.32 -12.47
C SER A 35 15.06 20.39 -12.37
N TRP A 36 15.62 20.52 -11.18
CA TRP A 36 17.08 20.54 -10.97
C TRP A 36 17.76 19.22 -11.37
N MET A 37 17.11 18.09 -11.11
CA MET A 37 17.65 16.77 -11.44
C MET A 37 17.53 16.45 -12.94
N LEU A 38 16.50 16.95 -13.62
CA LEU A 38 16.36 16.89 -15.08
C LEU A 38 17.51 17.67 -15.76
N CYS A 39 17.90 18.82 -15.20
CA CYS A 39 19.09 19.55 -15.64
C CYS A 39 20.39 18.76 -15.42
N LEU A 40 20.56 18.12 -14.26
CA LEU A 40 21.74 17.29 -13.98
C LEU A 40 21.82 16.06 -14.89
N ALA A 41 20.71 15.38 -15.16
CA ALA A 41 20.65 14.25 -16.09
C ALA A 41 20.91 14.68 -17.55
N GLY A 42 20.40 15.85 -17.96
CA GLY A 42 20.70 16.45 -19.27
C GLY A 42 22.17 16.83 -19.42
N VAL A 43 22.76 17.46 -18.40
CA VAL A 43 24.20 17.81 -18.36
C VAL A 43 25.07 16.55 -18.37
N TRP A 44 24.69 15.50 -17.64
CA TRP A 44 25.41 14.23 -17.63
C TRP A 44 25.29 13.47 -18.95
N GLY A 45 24.11 13.45 -19.57
CA GLY A 45 23.91 12.92 -20.93
C GLY A 45 24.72 13.67 -21.99
N GLY A 46 24.81 15.01 -21.86
CA GLY A 46 25.69 15.85 -22.68
C GLY A 46 27.18 15.55 -22.48
N ALA A 47 27.61 15.27 -21.25
CA ALA A 47 28.99 14.89 -20.95
C ALA A 47 29.34 13.49 -21.52
N CYS A 48 28.40 12.56 -21.53
CA CYS A 48 28.55 11.23 -22.14
C CYS A 48 28.71 11.29 -23.67
N LEU A 49 28.05 12.24 -24.34
CA LEU A 49 28.20 12.49 -25.80
C LEU A 49 29.63 12.87 -26.21
N LEU A 50 30.44 13.40 -25.29
CA LEU A 50 31.82 13.81 -25.54
C LEU A 50 32.85 12.69 -25.28
N SER A 51 32.45 11.57 -24.67
CA SER A 51 33.38 10.56 -24.13
C SER A 51 33.08 9.11 -24.53
N LEU A 52 31.88 8.83 -25.09
CA LEU A 52 31.49 7.50 -25.58
C LEU A 52 31.38 7.46 -27.12
N PRO A 53 31.54 6.28 -27.77
CA PRO A 53 31.27 6.12 -29.18
C PRO A 53 29.86 6.61 -29.55
N PHE A 54 29.72 7.26 -30.71
CA PHE A 54 28.49 7.93 -31.18
C PHE A 54 27.21 7.09 -30.99
N PHE A 55 27.29 5.77 -31.22
CA PHE A 55 26.19 4.83 -31.05
C PHE A 55 25.64 4.77 -29.61
N TRP A 56 26.50 4.64 -28.60
CA TRP A 56 26.09 4.57 -27.20
C TRP A 56 25.58 5.89 -26.67
N SER A 57 26.19 6.99 -27.11
CA SER A 57 25.76 8.34 -26.77
C SER A 57 24.35 8.65 -27.31
N LEU A 58 24.05 8.23 -28.53
CA LEU A 58 22.72 8.38 -29.12
C LEU A 58 21.68 7.55 -28.36
N ILE A 59 22.02 6.30 -27.99
CA ILE A 59 21.14 5.44 -27.18
C ILE A 59 20.83 6.07 -25.82
N LEU A 60 21.86 6.54 -25.08
CA LEU A 60 21.68 7.17 -23.77
C LEU A 60 20.90 8.49 -23.87
N PHE A 61 21.14 9.29 -24.92
CA PHE A 61 20.38 10.52 -25.16
C PHE A 61 18.91 10.21 -25.49
N SER A 62 18.62 9.25 -26.37
CA SER A 62 17.26 8.83 -26.69
C SER A 62 16.54 8.23 -25.48
N LEU A 63 17.22 7.41 -24.67
CA LEU A 63 16.70 6.91 -23.39
C LEU A 63 16.43 8.06 -22.43
N SER A 64 17.35 9.01 -22.30
CA SER A 64 17.15 10.21 -21.48
C SER A 64 15.94 10.99 -21.95
N CYS A 65 15.84 11.37 -23.23
CA CYS A 65 14.68 12.06 -23.80
C CYS A 65 13.36 11.30 -23.61
N PHE A 66 13.36 9.97 -23.77
CA PHE A 66 12.19 9.13 -23.53
C PHE A 66 11.80 9.11 -22.05
N LEU A 67 12.77 9.02 -21.15
CA LEU A 67 12.56 9.11 -19.70
C LEU A 67 12.10 10.50 -19.28
N LEU A 68 12.67 11.56 -19.85
CA LEU A 68 12.25 12.95 -19.63
C LEU A 68 10.79 13.12 -20.07
N HIS A 69 10.45 12.74 -21.30
CA HIS A 69 9.07 12.84 -21.81
C HIS A 69 8.07 12.04 -20.95
N THR A 70 8.43 10.82 -20.55
CA THR A 70 7.56 9.99 -19.70
C THR A 70 7.44 10.50 -18.26
N CYS A 71 8.42 11.28 -17.78
CA CYS A 71 8.41 11.87 -16.44
C CYS A 71 7.81 13.28 -16.37
N THR A 72 7.82 14.04 -17.48
CA THR A 72 7.36 15.45 -17.53
C THR A 72 6.04 15.65 -18.26
N ALA A 73 5.50 14.63 -18.94
CA ALA A 73 4.17 14.74 -19.53
C ALA A 73 3.15 15.04 -18.43
N ASP A 74 2.55 16.23 -18.48
CA ASP A 74 1.46 16.61 -17.58
C ASP A 74 0.33 15.60 -17.76
N GLU A 75 0.04 14.87 -16.70
CA GLU A 75 -0.94 13.80 -16.74
C GLU A 75 -2.34 14.41 -16.63
N GLU A 76 -3.12 14.32 -17.71
CA GLU A 76 -4.49 14.83 -17.75
C GLU A 76 -5.34 14.16 -16.66
N LEU A 77 -5.96 14.96 -15.79
CA LEU A 77 -6.88 14.48 -14.76
C LEU A 77 -8.31 14.54 -15.30
N LEU A 78 -8.96 13.39 -15.35
CA LEU A 78 -10.35 13.26 -15.74
C LEU A 78 -11.26 13.87 -14.65
N PRO A 79 -12.36 14.55 -15.03
CA PRO A 79 -13.27 15.20 -14.08
C PRO A 79 -13.97 14.19 -13.17
N ALA A 80 -14.34 14.60 -11.95
CA ALA A 80 -15.06 13.77 -10.99
C ALA A 80 -16.56 13.67 -11.28
N ASP A 81 -17.12 14.62 -12.01
CA ASP A 81 -18.55 14.72 -12.26
C ASP A 81 -19.09 13.47 -12.95
N GLY A 82 -20.21 12.97 -12.43
CA GLY A 82 -20.88 11.77 -12.94
C GLY A 82 -20.16 10.46 -12.64
N LYS A 83 -19.04 10.47 -11.90
CA LYS A 83 -18.31 9.25 -11.52
C LYS A 83 -18.64 8.82 -10.10
N ALA A 84 -18.93 7.52 -9.96
CA ALA A 84 -19.24 6.91 -8.69
C ALA A 84 -18.10 6.02 -8.17
N VAL A 85 -17.80 6.08 -6.88
CA VAL A 85 -16.70 5.35 -6.25
C VAL A 85 -17.20 4.59 -5.01
N LEU A 86 -16.76 3.36 -4.84
CA LEU A 86 -16.97 2.57 -3.62
C LEU A 86 -15.68 2.56 -2.80
N VAL A 87 -15.75 2.93 -1.53
CA VAL A 87 -14.64 2.82 -0.56
C VAL A 87 -15.06 1.82 0.52
N THR A 88 -14.29 0.76 0.71
CA THR A 88 -14.54 -0.21 1.80
C THR A 88 -13.79 0.18 3.07
N GLY A 89 -14.36 -0.11 4.25
CA GLY A 89 -13.71 0.20 5.53
C GLY A 89 -13.63 1.70 5.82
N SER A 90 -14.75 2.41 5.67
CA SER A 90 -14.83 3.87 5.82
C SER A 90 -15.15 4.35 7.25
N ASP A 91 -15.18 3.46 8.25
CA ASP A 91 -15.45 3.84 9.64
C ASP A 91 -14.36 4.76 10.21
N THR A 92 -13.10 4.53 9.84
CA THR A 92 -11.93 5.26 10.39
C THR A 92 -10.78 5.34 9.38
N GLY A 93 -9.69 6.02 9.75
CA GLY A 93 -8.43 6.00 9.03
C GLY A 93 -8.53 6.45 7.57
N PHE A 94 -7.82 5.74 6.67
CA PHE A 94 -7.79 6.09 5.25
C PHE A 94 -9.16 6.06 4.59
N GLY A 95 -9.97 5.03 4.82
CA GLY A 95 -11.28 4.89 4.17
C GLY A 95 -12.23 6.03 4.52
N HIS A 96 -12.17 6.49 5.78
CA HIS A 96 -12.94 7.63 6.25
C HIS A 96 -12.46 8.95 5.61
N GLY A 97 -11.14 9.20 5.65
CA GLY A 97 -10.54 10.38 5.02
C GLY A 97 -10.79 10.43 3.51
N LEU A 98 -10.68 9.28 2.83
CA LEU A 98 -10.95 9.13 1.40
C LEU A 98 -12.41 9.43 1.08
N ALA A 99 -13.35 8.91 1.85
CA ALA A 99 -14.77 9.16 1.60
C ALA A 99 -15.09 10.67 1.62
N LYS A 100 -14.58 11.40 2.62
CA LYS A 100 -14.75 12.85 2.73
C LYS A 100 -14.01 13.62 1.63
N HIS A 101 -12.78 13.20 1.32
CA HIS A 101 -11.96 13.84 0.30
C HIS A 101 -12.58 13.71 -1.10
N LEU A 102 -13.04 12.52 -1.46
CA LEU A 102 -13.65 12.26 -2.76
C LEU A 102 -15.03 12.93 -2.90
N ASP A 103 -15.82 13.03 -1.82
CA ASP A 103 -17.08 13.78 -1.83
C ASP A 103 -16.88 15.28 -2.09
N LYS A 104 -15.84 15.87 -1.47
CA LYS A 104 -15.44 17.27 -1.71
C LYS A 104 -14.99 17.52 -3.14
N LEU A 105 -14.38 16.53 -3.79
CA LEU A 105 -13.97 16.61 -5.19
C LEU A 105 -15.13 16.43 -6.17
N GLY A 106 -16.33 16.09 -5.71
CA GLY A 106 -17.52 15.98 -6.55
C GLY A 106 -17.90 14.55 -6.97
N PHE A 107 -17.17 13.53 -6.52
CA PHE A 107 -17.54 12.13 -6.79
C PHE A 107 -18.85 11.77 -6.10
N THR A 108 -19.59 10.82 -6.68
CA THR A 108 -20.63 10.08 -5.95
C THR A 108 -19.96 8.99 -5.12
N VAL A 109 -20.03 9.06 -3.79
CA VAL A 109 -19.25 8.20 -2.91
C VAL A 109 -20.15 7.19 -2.20
N PHE A 110 -19.86 5.91 -2.34
CA PHE A 110 -20.40 4.85 -1.51
C PHE A 110 -19.38 4.48 -0.44
N ALA A 111 -19.64 4.85 0.81
CA ALA A 111 -18.78 4.56 1.94
C ALA A 111 -19.26 3.26 2.62
N GLY A 112 -18.60 2.15 2.33
CA GLY A 112 -18.83 0.86 2.98
C GLY A 112 -18.23 0.87 4.38
N VAL A 113 -19.07 0.77 5.40
CA VAL A 113 -18.70 0.76 6.82
C VAL A 113 -19.04 -0.59 7.46
N LEU A 114 -18.24 -1.01 8.43
CA LEU A 114 -18.47 -2.23 9.20
C LEU A 114 -19.69 -2.09 10.12
N ASP A 115 -19.93 -0.91 10.67
CA ASP A 115 -21.13 -0.62 11.46
C ASP A 115 -21.70 0.75 11.10
N LYS A 116 -22.91 0.78 10.53
CA LYS A 116 -23.65 2.01 10.24
C LYS A 116 -23.92 2.90 11.47
N LYS A 117 -23.90 2.32 12.67
CA LYS A 117 -24.13 3.04 13.93
C LYS A 117 -22.84 3.60 14.51
N SER A 118 -21.68 3.30 13.93
CA SER A 118 -20.38 3.77 14.39
C SER A 118 -20.30 5.31 14.36
N ALA A 119 -19.44 5.88 15.21
CA ALA A 119 -19.23 7.32 15.25
C ALA A 119 -18.75 7.86 13.89
N GLY A 120 -17.86 7.13 13.22
CA GLY A 120 -17.36 7.49 11.89
C GLY A 120 -18.44 7.45 10.81
N ALA A 121 -19.31 6.43 10.82
CA ALA A 121 -20.43 6.35 9.88
C ALA A 121 -21.42 7.52 10.04
N LYS A 122 -21.75 7.89 11.29
CA LYS A 122 -22.61 9.05 11.59
C LYS A 122 -21.96 10.37 11.19
N GLU A 123 -20.65 10.49 11.39
CA GLU A 123 -19.87 11.69 11.02
C GLU A 123 -19.83 11.88 9.49
N LEU A 124 -19.66 10.80 8.72
CA LEU A 124 -19.76 10.83 7.25
C LEU A 124 -21.15 11.29 6.79
N GLN A 125 -22.23 10.76 7.38
CA GLN A 125 -23.59 11.17 7.04
C GLN A 125 -23.88 12.63 7.36
N LYS A 126 -23.28 13.17 8.43
CA LYS A 126 -23.51 14.55 8.88
C LYS A 126 -22.66 15.57 8.12
N SER A 127 -21.42 15.22 7.76
CA SER A 127 -20.42 16.18 7.26
C SER A 127 -20.25 16.19 5.73
N CYS A 128 -20.73 15.15 5.03
CA CYS A 128 -20.61 15.05 3.59
C CYS A 128 -21.89 15.46 2.86
N SER A 129 -21.77 15.69 1.55
CA SER A 129 -22.87 16.09 0.69
C SER A 129 -23.86 14.94 0.44
N SER A 130 -24.98 15.25 -0.21
CA SER A 130 -25.97 14.26 -0.66
C SER A 130 -25.44 13.25 -1.69
N ARG A 131 -24.23 13.46 -2.22
CA ARG A 131 -23.55 12.51 -3.11
C ARG A 131 -22.88 11.36 -2.36
N LEU A 132 -22.68 11.48 -1.04
CA LEU A 132 -22.15 10.41 -0.22
C LEU A 132 -23.28 9.56 0.38
N SER A 133 -23.17 8.24 0.22
CA SER A 133 -24.08 7.25 0.78
C SER A 133 -23.31 6.25 1.63
N VAL A 134 -23.73 6.07 2.89
CA VAL A 134 -23.12 5.10 3.81
C VAL A 134 -23.80 3.72 3.66
N LEU A 135 -23.01 2.68 3.40
CA LEU A 135 -23.46 1.30 3.19
C LEU A 135 -22.96 0.39 4.31
N GLN A 136 -23.81 -0.51 4.78
CA GLN A 136 -23.47 -1.50 5.80
C GLN A 136 -22.80 -2.64 5.05
N MET A 137 -21.49 -2.84 5.27
CA MET A 137 -20.70 -3.68 4.41
C MET A 137 -19.53 -4.30 5.18
N ASP A 138 -19.82 -5.35 5.93
CA ASP A 138 -18.81 -6.30 6.39
C ASP A 138 -18.35 -7.13 5.18
N ILE A 139 -17.11 -6.93 4.75
CA ILE A 139 -16.55 -7.61 3.57
C ILE A 139 -16.28 -9.10 3.79
N THR A 140 -16.46 -9.62 5.01
CA THR A 140 -16.41 -11.06 5.30
C THR A 140 -17.77 -11.75 5.11
N LYS A 141 -18.83 -10.96 4.83
CA LYS A 141 -20.22 -11.40 4.73
C LYS A 141 -20.75 -11.20 3.30
N PRO A 142 -20.78 -12.25 2.47
CA PRO A 142 -21.21 -12.16 1.07
C PRO A 142 -22.60 -11.54 0.89
N GLU A 143 -23.51 -11.77 1.83
CA GLU A 143 -24.85 -11.20 1.84
C GLU A 143 -24.84 -9.67 1.99
N GLN A 144 -23.94 -9.10 2.80
CA GLN A 144 -23.81 -7.65 2.94
C GLN A 144 -23.13 -7.03 1.71
N ILE A 145 -22.18 -7.74 1.09
CA ILE A 145 -21.58 -7.31 -0.19
C ILE A 145 -22.65 -7.25 -1.29
N LYS A 146 -23.53 -8.25 -1.36
CA LYS A 146 -24.64 -8.29 -2.32
C LYS A 146 -25.68 -7.19 -2.07
N ASP A 147 -26.05 -6.94 -0.82
CA ASP A 147 -26.95 -5.83 -0.46
C ASP A 147 -26.34 -4.47 -0.84
N ALA A 148 -25.05 -4.27 -0.55
CA ALA A 148 -24.32 -3.07 -0.98
C ALA A 148 -24.29 -2.93 -2.51
N TYR A 149 -24.06 -4.03 -3.24
CA TYR A 149 -24.10 -4.05 -4.70
C TYR A 149 -25.46 -3.61 -5.24
N SER A 150 -26.56 -4.14 -4.73
CA SER A 150 -27.91 -3.75 -5.15
C SER A 150 -28.18 -2.26 -4.95
N LYS A 151 -27.79 -1.71 -3.80
CA LYS A 151 -27.92 -0.27 -3.49
C LYS A 151 -27.07 0.61 -4.41
N VAL A 152 -25.87 0.15 -4.75
CA VAL A 152 -24.99 0.84 -5.69
C VAL A 152 -25.61 0.84 -7.09
N VAL A 153 -26.09 -0.30 -7.58
CA VAL A 153 -26.74 -0.43 -8.89
C VAL A 153 -27.98 0.46 -8.98
N GLU A 154 -28.84 0.45 -7.96
CA GLU A 154 -30.03 1.29 -7.89
C GLU A 154 -29.69 2.78 -8.06
N LYS A 155 -28.63 3.24 -7.38
CA LYS A 155 -28.24 4.65 -7.36
C LYS A 155 -27.51 5.11 -8.63
N ILE A 156 -26.65 4.27 -9.21
CA ILE A 156 -25.85 4.64 -10.41
C ILE A 156 -26.52 4.27 -11.73
N GLN A 157 -27.55 3.41 -11.68
CA GLN A 157 -28.27 2.90 -12.84
C GLN A 157 -27.30 2.32 -13.89
N ASP A 158 -27.41 2.75 -15.15
CA ASP A 158 -26.64 2.20 -16.26
C ASP A 158 -25.23 2.79 -16.42
N LYS A 159 -24.82 3.76 -15.60
CA LYS A 159 -23.52 4.44 -15.76
C LYS A 159 -22.32 3.57 -15.40
N GLY A 160 -22.53 2.48 -14.66
CA GLY A 160 -21.46 1.67 -14.10
C GLY A 160 -20.74 2.38 -12.95
N LEU A 161 -19.80 1.68 -12.31
CA LEU A 161 -19.07 2.19 -11.14
C LEU A 161 -17.68 2.61 -11.59
N TRP A 162 -17.27 3.86 -11.34
CA TRP A 162 -15.97 4.36 -11.79
C TRP A 162 -14.80 3.74 -11.03
N ALA A 163 -14.90 3.61 -9.71
CA ALA A 163 -13.83 2.99 -8.93
C ALA A 163 -14.32 2.12 -7.78
N VAL A 164 -13.57 1.05 -7.50
CA VAL A 164 -13.66 0.28 -6.25
C VAL A 164 -12.33 0.40 -5.52
N ILE A 165 -12.36 0.91 -4.30
CA ILE A 165 -11.21 1.08 -3.43
C ILE A 165 -11.30 0.03 -2.30
N ASN A 166 -10.55 -1.06 -2.47
CA ASN A 166 -10.37 -2.10 -1.46
C ASN A 166 -9.42 -1.58 -0.38
N ASN A 167 -9.99 -0.99 0.65
CA ASN A 167 -9.27 -0.37 1.77
C ASN A 167 -9.47 -1.12 3.09
N ALA A 168 -10.62 -1.78 3.29
CA ALA A 168 -10.91 -2.50 4.53
C ALA A 168 -9.78 -3.49 4.88
N GLY A 169 -9.36 -3.47 6.13
CA GLY A 169 -8.32 -4.35 6.62
C GLY A 169 -8.06 -4.25 8.12
N ILE A 170 -7.45 -5.29 8.66
CA ILE A 170 -7.03 -5.42 10.07
C ILE A 170 -5.57 -5.82 10.15
N ILE A 171 -4.90 -5.48 11.25
CA ILE A 171 -3.45 -5.73 11.43
C ILE A 171 -3.15 -6.93 12.35
N GLY A 172 -4.07 -7.27 13.26
CA GLY A 172 -3.82 -8.27 14.30
C GLY A 172 -2.89 -7.75 15.41
N PHE A 173 -2.48 -8.63 16.32
CA PHE A 173 -1.52 -8.29 17.37
C PHE A 173 -0.09 -8.50 16.85
N PRO A 174 0.81 -7.49 16.95
CA PRO A 174 2.15 -7.62 16.42
C PRO A 174 3.02 -8.42 17.39
N ILE A 175 3.35 -9.64 16.97
CA ILE A 175 4.15 -10.60 17.71
C ILE A 175 4.85 -11.55 16.74
N ASP A 176 5.86 -12.27 17.22
CA ASP A 176 6.56 -13.30 16.46
C ASP A 176 5.58 -14.28 15.82
N GLY A 177 5.86 -14.69 14.58
CA GLY A 177 4.89 -15.42 13.76
C GLY A 177 4.41 -16.73 14.38
N GLU A 178 5.31 -17.46 15.04
CA GLU A 178 4.99 -18.70 15.76
C GLU A 178 3.99 -18.48 16.90
N LEU A 179 4.03 -17.31 17.55
CA LEU A 179 3.18 -16.97 18.67
C LEU A 179 1.77 -16.52 18.25
N ILE A 180 1.51 -16.35 16.95
CA ILE A 180 0.20 -15.92 16.45
C ILE A 180 -0.72 -17.15 16.32
N PRO A 181 -1.86 -17.19 17.04
CA PRO A 181 -2.82 -18.28 16.90
C PRO A 181 -3.35 -18.39 15.47
N MET A 182 -3.58 -19.62 14.98
CA MET A 182 -4.08 -19.84 13.62
C MET A 182 -5.43 -19.16 13.32
N ASN A 183 -6.27 -18.95 14.34
CA ASN A 183 -7.51 -18.19 14.18
C ASN A 183 -7.26 -16.72 13.81
N ASP A 184 -6.17 -16.12 14.29
CA ASP A 184 -5.79 -14.76 13.92
C ASP A 184 -5.25 -14.67 12.50
N TYR A 185 -4.45 -15.66 12.07
CA TYR A 185 -4.06 -15.79 10.65
C TYR A 185 -5.29 -15.89 9.73
N LYS A 186 -6.23 -16.78 10.05
CA LYS A 186 -7.47 -16.97 9.29
C LYS A 186 -8.31 -15.69 9.25
N ARG A 187 -8.45 -15.00 10.39
CA ARG A 187 -9.20 -13.75 10.49
C ARG A 187 -8.57 -12.64 9.64
N CYS A 188 -7.26 -12.45 9.74
CA CYS A 188 -6.53 -11.49 8.89
C CYS A 188 -6.75 -11.82 7.40
N MET A 189 -6.62 -13.08 7.01
CA MET A 189 -6.80 -13.51 5.61
C MET A 189 -8.25 -13.29 5.12
N ALA A 190 -9.24 -13.62 5.96
CA ALA A 190 -10.66 -13.43 5.67
C ALA A 190 -10.99 -11.97 5.35
N VAL A 191 -10.47 -11.02 6.13
CA VAL A 191 -10.74 -9.59 5.90
C VAL A 191 -9.86 -9.03 4.79
N ASN A 192 -8.54 -9.11 4.93
CA ASN A 192 -7.61 -8.34 4.12
C ASN A 192 -7.49 -8.86 2.69
N PHE A 193 -7.70 -10.17 2.50
CA PHE A 193 -7.56 -10.83 1.20
C PHE A 193 -8.90 -11.34 0.68
N PHE A 194 -9.51 -12.33 1.30
CA PHE A 194 -10.72 -12.97 0.76
C PHE A 194 -11.88 -11.97 0.63
N GLY A 195 -12.10 -11.10 1.61
CA GLY A 195 -13.11 -10.05 1.51
C GLY A 195 -12.84 -9.07 0.37
N SER A 196 -11.58 -8.65 0.17
CA SER A 196 -11.20 -7.82 -0.98
C SER A 196 -11.43 -8.53 -2.32
N VAL A 197 -11.17 -9.84 -2.39
CA VAL A 197 -11.44 -10.67 -3.59
C VAL A 197 -12.95 -10.72 -3.86
N GLU A 198 -13.77 -10.97 -2.83
CA GLU A 198 -15.23 -11.07 -2.97
C GLU A 198 -15.87 -9.74 -3.41
N VAL A 199 -15.44 -8.63 -2.80
CA VAL A 199 -15.84 -7.29 -3.24
C VAL A 199 -15.43 -7.04 -4.68
N THR A 200 -14.18 -7.34 -5.03
CA THR A 200 -13.68 -7.16 -6.40
C THR A 200 -14.54 -7.91 -7.40
N LYS A 201 -14.76 -9.21 -7.18
CA LYS A 201 -15.56 -10.07 -8.08
C LYS A 201 -17.00 -9.57 -8.21
N THR A 202 -17.62 -9.17 -7.10
CA THR A 202 -19.00 -8.70 -7.09
C THR A 202 -19.19 -7.41 -7.89
N PHE A 203 -18.28 -6.45 -7.74
CA PHE A 203 -18.39 -5.13 -8.39
C PHE A 203 -17.73 -5.07 -9.77
N LEU A 204 -16.99 -6.10 -10.18
CA LEU A 204 -16.28 -6.14 -11.46
C LEU A 204 -17.17 -5.89 -12.69
N PRO A 205 -18.42 -6.40 -12.78
CA PRO A 205 -19.32 -6.06 -13.90
C PRO A 205 -19.55 -4.56 -14.06
N LEU A 206 -19.65 -3.81 -12.96
CA LEU A 206 -19.87 -2.37 -12.98
C LEU A 206 -18.60 -1.60 -13.39
N LEU A 207 -17.42 -2.08 -12.96
CA LEU A 207 -16.13 -1.54 -13.40
C LEU A 207 -15.91 -1.74 -14.90
N ARG A 208 -16.28 -2.91 -15.44
CA ARG A 208 -16.17 -3.18 -16.89
C ARG A 208 -17.06 -2.24 -17.70
N LYS A 209 -18.27 -1.93 -17.21
CA LYS A 209 -19.20 -1.01 -17.87
C LYS A 209 -18.63 0.41 -17.97
N SER A 210 -17.98 0.89 -16.91
CA SER A 210 -17.40 2.24 -16.86
C SER A 210 -15.97 2.34 -17.41
N LYS A 211 -15.32 1.20 -17.73
CA LYS A 211 -13.86 1.11 -17.96
C LYS A 211 -13.08 1.76 -16.81
N GLY A 212 -13.53 1.46 -15.60
CA GLY A 212 -13.17 2.13 -14.36
C GLY A 212 -11.82 1.73 -13.78
N ARG A 213 -11.73 1.78 -12.46
CA ARG A 213 -10.51 1.62 -11.66
C ARG A 213 -10.74 0.65 -10.50
N LEU A 214 -9.85 -0.33 -10.35
CA LEU A 214 -9.74 -1.12 -9.13
C LEU A 214 -8.51 -0.66 -8.37
N VAL A 215 -8.68 -0.15 -7.16
CA VAL A 215 -7.59 0.32 -6.31
C VAL A 215 -7.48 -0.58 -5.09
N ALA A 216 -6.33 -1.23 -4.92
CA ALA A 216 -6.04 -2.05 -3.75
C ALA A 216 -5.11 -1.30 -2.79
N ILE A 217 -5.61 -1.00 -1.59
CA ILE A 217 -4.78 -0.47 -0.49
C ILE A 217 -4.08 -1.65 0.18
N SER A 218 -2.88 -1.95 -0.33
CA SER A 218 -1.98 -2.93 0.26
C SER A 218 -1.20 -2.28 1.42
N SER A 219 0.10 -2.56 1.53
CA SER A 219 1.01 -1.97 2.50
C SER A 219 2.44 -2.16 2.01
N MET A 220 3.37 -1.35 2.51
CA MET A 220 4.80 -1.67 2.40
C MET A 220 5.10 -3.11 2.85
N GLY A 221 4.39 -3.60 3.88
CA GLY A 221 4.46 -5.00 4.35
C GLY A 221 3.95 -6.05 3.37
N GLY A 222 3.45 -5.64 2.19
CA GLY A 222 3.15 -6.56 1.10
C GLY A 222 4.35 -6.85 0.17
N SER A 223 5.43 -6.08 0.31
CA SER A 223 6.67 -6.23 -0.48
C SER A 223 7.93 -6.34 0.38
N VAL A 224 7.88 -5.82 1.61
CA VAL A 224 9.01 -5.81 2.56
C VAL A 224 8.62 -6.67 3.75
N PRO A 225 9.38 -7.71 4.11
CA PRO A 225 9.11 -8.51 5.30
C PRO A 225 9.37 -7.66 6.55
N LEU A 226 8.34 -7.50 7.37
CA LEU A 226 8.45 -6.81 8.66
C LEU A 226 8.33 -7.80 9.81
N MET A 227 9.30 -7.77 10.73
CA MET A 227 9.24 -8.58 11.95
C MET A 227 7.95 -8.32 12.73
N LYS A 228 7.49 -9.34 13.46
CA LYS A 228 6.31 -9.30 14.33
C LYS A 228 4.98 -9.06 13.60
N MET A 229 4.96 -9.22 12.27
CA MET A 229 3.81 -8.84 11.44
C MET A 229 3.44 -9.93 10.43
N ALA A 230 3.75 -11.19 10.74
CA ALA A 230 3.63 -12.31 9.82
C ALA A 230 2.22 -12.43 9.22
N ALA A 231 1.19 -12.56 10.08
CA ALA A 231 -0.20 -12.68 9.62
C ALA A 231 -0.60 -11.52 8.68
N TYR A 232 -0.35 -10.27 9.08
CA TYR A 232 -0.70 -9.10 8.28
C TYR A 232 0.08 -9.03 6.96
N ASN A 233 1.41 -9.18 6.99
CA ASN A 233 2.27 -9.05 5.81
C ASN A 233 1.91 -10.10 4.76
N SER A 234 1.67 -11.35 5.19
CA SER A 234 1.21 -12.42 4.29
C SER A 234 -0.07 -12.04 3.55
N THR A 235 -1.05 -11.43 4.22
CA THR A 235 -2.29 -10.98 3.54
C THR A 235 -2.06 -9.85 2.55
N LYS A 236 -1.17 -8.90 2.86
CA LYS A 236 -0.87 -7.75 2.00
C LYS A 236 -0.04 -8.18 0.79
N ALA A 237 0.86 -9.15 0.95
CA ALA A 237 1.56 -9.79 -0.16
C ALA A 237 0.58 -10.52 -1.09
N ALA A 238 -0.35 -11.31 -0.52
CA ALA A 238 -1.40 -12.00 -1.30
C ALA A 238 -2.27 -10.99 -2.09
N LEU A 239 -2.71 -9.90 -1.46
CA LEU A 239 -3.49 -8.85 -2.11
C LEU A 239 -2.70 -8.14 -3.23
N THR A 240 -1.42 -7.86 -3.03
CA THR A 240 -0.54 -7.25 -4.03
C THR A 240 -0.35 -8.17 -5.24
N MET A 241 -0.13 -9.47 -5.02
CA MET A 241 0.01 -10.44 -6.11
C MET A 241 -1.30 -10.59 -6.89
N PHE A 242 -2.42 -10.79 -6.19
CA PHE A 242 -3.74 -10.88 -6.80
C PHE A 242 -4.08 -9.66 -7.66
N SER A 243 -3.81 -8.45 -7.16
CA SER A 243 -4.05 -7.21 -7.90
C SER A 243 -3.14 -7.07 -9.13
N SER A 244 -1.90 -7.56 -9.06
CA SER A 244 -0.96 -7.58 -10.18
C SER A 244 -1.39 -8.54 -11.29
N ILE A 245 -1.99 -9.67 -10.93
CA ILE A 245 -2.59 -10.63 -11.86
C ILE A 245 -3.81 -10.00 -12.53
N LEU A 246 -4.75 -9.47 -11.74
CA LEU A 246 -5.96 -8.81 -12.27
C LEU A 246 -5.63 -7.64 -13.19
N ARG A 247 -4.56 -6.89 -12.94
CA ARG A 247 -4.11 -5.83 -13.85
C ARG A 247 -3.92 -6.32 -15.28
N GLN A 248 -3.36 -7.51 -15.44
CA GLN A 248 -3.13 -8.12 -16.75
C GLN A 248 -4.44 -8.64 -17.34
N GLU A 249 -5.21 -9.40 -16.56
CA GLU A 249 -6.46 -10.02 -17.01
C GLU A 249 -7.55 -8.99 -17.38
N LEU A 250 -7.59 -7.87 -16.67
CA LEU A 250 -8.59 -6.82 -16.84
C LEU A 250 -8.23 -5.76 -17.87
N SER A 251 -6.99 -5.76 -18.37
CA SER A 251 -6.50 -4.82 -19.40
C SER A 251 -7.37 -4.84 -20.66
N LYS A 252 -7.75 -6.03 -21.15
CA LYS A 252 -8.63 -6.23 -22.32
C LYS A 252 -10.04 -5.66 -22.14
N TRP A 253 -10.45 -5.44 -20.90
CA TRP A 253 -11.75 -4.84 -20.55
C TRP A 253 -11.66 -3.32 -20.35
N GLY A 254 -10.47 -2.73 -20.47
CA GLY A 254 -10.23 -1.30 -20.21
C GLY A 254 -10.29 -0.91 -18.74
N VAL A 255 -10.33 -1.87 -17.80
CA VAL A 255 -10.31 -1.60 -16.36
C VAL A 255 -8.86 -1.50 -15.89
N LYS A 256 -8.51 -0.39 -15.25
CA LYS A 256 -7.15 -0.20 -14.71
C LYS A 256 -7.09 -0.68 -13.28
N VAL A 257 -6.06 -1.45 -12.94
CA VAL A 257 -5.83 -1.95 -11.58
C VAL A 257 -4.58 -1.29 -11.00
N ILE A 258 -4.74 -0.66 -9.84
CA ILE A 258 -3.73 0.13 -9.16
C ILE A 258 -3.47 -0.45 -7.78
N ILE A 259 -2.19 -0.58 -7.43
CA ILE A 259 -1.74 -1.00 -6.11
C ILE A 259 -1.19 0.21 -5.39
N ILE A 260 -1.68 0.46 -4.17
CA ILE A 260 -1.13 1.50 -3.30
C ILE A 260 -0.56 0.81 -2.07
N GLN A 261 0.71 1.05 -1.76
CA GLN A 261 1.42 0.51 -0.61
C GLN A 261 1.82 1.63 0.35
N PRO A 262 0.94 2.05 1.27
CA PRO A 262 1.30 3.02 2.29
C PRO A 262 2.36 2.47 3.25
N GLY A 263 3.29 3.34 3.66
CA GLY A 263 4.29 3.07 4.69
C GLY A 263 4.27 4.13 5.79
N GLY A 264 4.12 3.71 7.05
CA GLY A 264 4.35 4.58 8.21
C GLY A 264 3.27 5.63 8.48
N PHE A 265 1.98 5.26 8.42
CA PHE A 265 0.87 6.16 8.77
C PHE A 265 0.11 5.71 10.01
N ARG A 266 -0.28 6.68 10.83
CA ARG A 266 -1.02 6.46 12.06
C ARG A 266 -2.52 6.47 11.74
N THR A 267 -3.13 5.30 11.82
CA THR A 267 -4.58 5.13 11.65
C THR A 267 -5.13 4.29 12.80
N ASN A 268 -6.46 4.19 12.91
CA ASN A 268 -7.11 3.34 13.90
C ASN A 268 -7.01 1.83 13.58
N ILE A 269 -6.27 1.43 12.53
CA ILE A 269 -6.09 0.01 12.16
C ILE A 269 -5.45 -0.80 13.29
N THR A 270 -4.67 -0.15 14.16
CA THR A 270 -4.06 -0.80 15.31
C THR A 270 -5.08 -1.16 16.39
N GLY A 271 -6.29 -0.60 16.39
CA GLY A 271 -7.29 -0.85 17.43
C GLY A 271 -7.04 -0.07 18.72
N THR A 272 -7.78 -0.43 19.78
CA THR A 272 -7.74 0.17 21.11
C THR A 272 -6.96 -0.70 22.09
N SER A 273 -6.62 -0.14 23.27
CA SER A 273 -5.97 -0.91 24.33
C SER A 273 -6.76 -2.16 24.71
N ASP A 274 -8.09 -2.04 24.85
CA ASP A 274 -8.96 -3.18 25.20
C ASP A 274 -8.92 -4.30 24.16
N VAL A 275 -8.75 -3.95 22.87
CA VAL A 275 -8.59 -4.95 21.80
C VAL A 275 -7.26 -5.67 21.94
N TRP A 276 -6.20 -4.95 22.33
CA TRP A 276 -4.89 -5.54 22.58
C TRP A 276 -4.90 -6.46 23.78
N ASP A 277 -5.52 -6.05 24.90
CA ASP A 277 -5.63 -6.87 26.11
C ASP A 277 -6.34 -8.19 25.80
N LYS A 278 -7.39 -8.15 24.98
CA LYS A 278 -8.10 -9.36 24.52
C LYS A 278 -7.25 -10.24 23.62
N MET A 279 -6.49 -9.66 22.68
CA MET A 279 -5.62 -10.43 21.78
C MET A 279 -4.44 -11.06 22.54
N GLU A 280 -3.82 -10.32 23.44
CA GLU A 280 -2.72 -10.78 24.30
C GLU A 280 -3.19 -11.94 25.18
N LYS A 281 -4.34 -11.80 25.84
CA LYS A 281 -4.97 -12.88 26.60
C LYS A 281 -5.26 -14.10 25.73
N ASN A 282 -5.83 -13.91 24.55
CA ASN A 282 -6.10 -14.99 23.60
C ASN A 282 -4.83 -15.73 23.18
N ILE A 283 -3.71 -15.02 22.99
CA ILE A 283 -2.41 -15.64 22.70
C ILE A 283 -1.98 -16.52 23.88
N LEU A 284 -1.93 -15.96 25.08
CA LEU A 284 -1.49 -16.71 26.28
C LEU A 284 -2.37 -17.93 26.59
N GLU A 285 -3.67 -17.87 26.31
CA GLU A 285 -4.60 -18.98 26.56
C GLU A 285 -4.55 -20.09 25.50
N ASN A 286 -4.08 -19.81 24.29
CA ASN A 286 -4.14 -20.75 23.16
C ASN A 286 -2.77 -21.22 22.65
N LEU A 287 -1.67 -20.72 23.22
CA LEU A 287 -0.34 -21.20 22.85
C LEU A 287 -0.07 -22.60 23.41
N PRO A 288 0.57 -23.50 22.64
CA PRO A 288 1.06 -24.76 23.16
C PRO A 288 1.98 -24.54 24.36
N GLN A 289 1.91 -25.43 25.37
CA GLN A 289 2.69 -25.29 26.60
C GLN A 289 4.19 -25.21 26.33
N GLU A 290 4.72 -26.05 25.44
CA GLU A 290 6.13 -26.05 25.01
C GLU A 290 6.57 -24.67 24.50
N VAL A 291 5.78 -24.04 23.63
CA VAL A 291 6.06 -22.71 23.09
C VAL A 291 6.01 -21.64 24.19
N GLN A 292 5.07 -21.76 25.14
CA GLN A 292 5.01 -20.84 26.29
C GLN A 292 6.24 -20.95 27.20
N GLU A 293 6.75 -22.16 27.39
CA GLU A 293 7.96 -22.43 28.19
C GLU A 293 9.20 -21.87 27.50
N ASP A 294 9.35 -22.10 26.18
CA ASP A 294 10.48 -21.64 25.39
C ASP A 294 10.56 -20.11 25.28
N TYR A 295 9.42 -19.46 25.01
CA TYR A 295 9.39 -18.00 24.88
C TYR A 295 9.35 -17.31 26.23
N GLY A 296 8.59 -17.84 27.18
CA GLY A 296 8.33 -17.23 28.48
C GLY A 296 7.32 -16.08 28.41
N GLN A 297 6.43 -16.03 29.41
CA GLN A 297 5.35 -15.05 29.47
C GLN A 297 5.86 -13.60 29.47
N ASP A 298 6.98 -13.31 30.15
CA ASP A 298 7.57 -11.96 30.18
C ASP A 298 7.98 -11.47 28.78
N TYR A 299 8.54 -12.35 27.95
CA TYR A 299 8.88 -12.03 26.57
C TYR A 299 7.64 -11.70 25.76
N ILE A 300 6.58 -12.52 25.88
CA ILE A 300 5.31 -12.37 25.16
C ILE A 300 4.65 -11.03 25.51
N LEU A 301 4.56 -10.70 26.81
CA LEU A 301 3.93 -9.46 27.27
C LEU A 301 4.71 -8.21 26.83
N LYS A 302 6.04 -8.28 26.76
CA LYS A 302 6.88 -7.17 26.27
C LYS A 302 6.65 -6.85 24.79
N GLN A 303 6.07 -7.75 24.00
CA GLN A 303 5.79 -7.53 22.57
C GLN A 303 4.85 -6.36 22.33
N ARG A 304 3.99 -6.03 23.31
CA ARG A 304 3.14 -4.84 23.29
C ARG A 304 3.93 -3.54 23.13
N ASN A 305 5.20 -3.49 23.55
CA ASN A 305 6.05 -2.30 23.35
C ASN A 305 6.29 -2.01 21.86
N PHE A 306 6.20 -3.01 20.99
CA PHE A 306 6.29 -2.80 19.54
C PHE A 306 5.13 -1.95 19.00
N LEU A 307 3.92 -2.05 19.57
CA LEU A 307 2.79 -1.18 19.22
C LEU A 307 3.10 0.29 19.53
N LYS A 308 3.70 0.56 20.69
CA LYS A 308 4.14 1.92 21.07
C LYS A 308 5.21 2.43 20.09
N PHE A 309 6.17 1.58 19.72
CA PHE A 309 7.19 1.91 18.72
C PHE A 309 6.56 2.27 17.36
N MET A 310 5.63 1.46 16.85
CA MET A 310 4.92 1.75 15.61
C MET A 310 4.14 3.07 15.70
N HIS A 311 3.48 3.34 16.83
CA HIS A 311 2.78 4.59 17.04
C HIS A 311 3.71 5.80 16.96
N MET A 312 4.90 5.75 17.59
CA MET A 312 5.88 6.84 17.55
C MET A 312 6.48 7.09 16.16
N LYS A 313 6.63 6.05 15.33
CA LYS A 313 7.28 6.15 14.02
C LYS A 313 6.31 6.43 12.86
N THR A 314 5.02 6.56 13.13
CA THR A 314 3.98 6.75 12.11
C THR A 314 3.50 8.20 12.03
N SER A 315 3.29 8.70 10.81
CA SER A 315 2.77 10.04 10.53
C SER A 315 1.27 10.14 10.77
N PRO A 316 0.76 11.17 11.45
CA PRO A 316 -0.68 11.43 11.54
C PRO A 316 -1.26 12.03 10.25
N ASP A 317 -0.43 12.61 9.38
CA ASP A 317 -0.88 13.19 8.12
C ASP A 317 -1.16 12.10 7.09
N LEU A 318 -2.44 11.93 6.74
CA LEU A 318 -2.91 10.95 5.77
C LEU A 318 -2.96 11.50 4.34
N THR A 319 -2.73 12.80 4.16
CA THR A 319 -2.84 13.52 2.86
C THR A 319 -2.09 12.82 1.73
N PRO A 320 -0.84 12.31 1.92
CA PRO A 320 -0.12 11.62 0.85
C PRO A 320 -0.85 10.39 0.31
N VAL A 321 -1.61 9.69 1.16
CA VAL A 321 -2.41 8.53 0.73
C VAL A 321 -3.68 8.98 0.01
N LEU A 322 -4.33 10.04 0.49
CA LEU A 322 -5.53 10.60 -0.14
C LEU A 322 -5.22 11.12 -1.55
N GLU A 323 -4.12 11.84 -1.70
CA GLU A 323 -3.65 12.36 -2.99
C GLU A 323 -3.22 11.22 -3.94
N ALA A 324 -2.56 10.18 -3.44
CA ALA A 324 -2.20 9.01 -4.25
C ALA A 324 -3.44 8.28 -4.78
N VAL A 325 -4.48 8.11 -3.96
CA VAL A 325 -5.75 7.51 -4.40
C VAL A 325 -6.47 8.42 -5.38
N GLN A 326 -6.55 9.73 -5.10
CA GLN A 326 -7.14 10.70 -6.02
C GLN A 326 -6.45 10.62 -7.39
N HIS A 327 -5.12 10.67 -7.41
CA HIS A 327 -4.36 10.56 -8.65
C HIS A 327 -4.63 9.22 -9.36
N ALA A 328 -4.65 8.11 -8.63
CA ALA A 328 -4.93 6.78 -9.19
C ALA A 328 -6.30 6.69 -9.89
N ILE A 329 -7.31 7.39 -9.38
CA ILE A 329 -8.67 7.35 -9.95
C ILE A 329 -8.96 8.46 -10.95
N SER A 330 -8.28 9.60 -10.85
CA SER A 330 -8.53 10.75 -11.71
C SER A 330 -7.61 10.78 -12.91
N ALA A 331 -6.38 10.30 -12.82
CA ALA A 331 -5.45 10.41 -13.93
C ALA A 331 -5.90 9.56 -15.14
N GLN A 332 -5.68 10.11 -16.34
CA GLN A 332 -6.03 9.43 -17.57
C GLN A 332 -5.22 8.14 -17.71
N ASN A 333 -3.93 8.15 -17.35
CA ASN A 333 -2.99 7.02 -17.49
C ASN A 333 -2.22 6.71 -16.19
N PRO A 334 -2.93 6.37 -15.10
CA PRO A 334 -2.33 6.29 -13.78
C PRO A 334 -1.23 5.25 -13.72
N SER A 335 -0.18 5.53 -12.94
CA SER A 335 0.81 4.53 -12.55
C SER A 335 0.12 3.28 -11.99
N PRO A 336 0.60 2.06 -12.30
CA PRO A 336 0.05 0.84 -11.72
C PRO A 336 0.40 0.68 -10.22
N PHE A 337 1.33 1.49 -9.71
CA PHE A 337 1.86 1.37 -8.35
C PHE A 337 2.12 2.74 -7.71
N TYR A 338 1.69 2.91 -6.45
CA TYR A 338 1.99 4.05 -5.60
C TYR A 338 2.51 3.58 -4.24
N ALA A 339 3.52 4.24 -3.69
CA ALA A 339 4.03 3.97 -2.35
C ALA A 339 4.11 5.25 -1.50
N PRO A 340 2.96 5.83 -1.11
CA PRO A 340 2.95 7.02 -0.26
C PRO A 340 3.56 6.70 1.11
N GLY A 341 4.27 7.67 1.67
CA GLY A 341 4.99 7.53 2.93
C GLY A 341 6.47 7.87 2.80
N LYS A 342 7.07 8.37 3.88
CA LYS A 342 8.47 8.81 3.88
C LYS A 342 9.37 7.60 3.59
N LEU A 343 10.19 7.69 2.54
CA LEU A 343 11.11 6.65 2.07
C LEU A 343 10.44 5.31 1.69
N THR A 344 9.11 5.24 1.57
CA THR A 344 8.43 3.96 1.32
C THR A 344 8.81 3.37 -0.05
N TYR A 345 8.89 4.20 -1.09
CA TYR A 345 9.42 3.77 -2.39
C TYR A 345 10.84 3.22 -2.30
N LEU A 346 11.72 3.88 -1.56
CA LEU A 346 13.10 3.45 -1.39
C LEU A 346 13.18 2.10 -0.68
N TRP A 347 12.33 1.88 0.33
CA TRP A 347 12.26 0.60 1.04
C TRP A 347 11.76 -0.55 0.16
N VAL A 348 10.68 -0.33 -0.60
CA VAL A 348 10.16 -1.33 -1.54
C VAL A 348 11.19 -1.65 -2.61
N PHE A 349 11.85 -0.62 -3.16
CA PHE A 349 12.93 -0.81 -4.13
C PHE A 349 14.10 -1.58 -3.52
N PHE A 350 14.59 -1.15 -2.36
CA PHE A 350 15.70 -1.81 -1.67
C PHE A 350 15.41 -3.28 -1.38
N ALA A 351 14.23 -3.60 -0.86
CA ALA A 351 13.84 -4.99 -0.61
C ALA A 351 13.78 -5.84 -1.89
N SER A 352 13.46 -5.24 -3.04
CA SER A 352 13.39 -5.96 -4.32
C SER A 352 14.76 -6.26 -4.95
N VAL A 353 15.81 -5.53 -4.59
CA VAL A 353 17.14 -5.65 -5.22
C VAL A 353 18.25 -6.08 -4.26
N SER A 354 18.05 -5.92 -2.95
CA SER A 354 19.06 -6.22 -1.94
C SER A 354 19.19 -7.73 -1.69
N PRO A 355 20.41 -8.23 -1.41
CA PRO A 355 20.58 -9.58 -0.89
C PRO A 355 19.82 -9.76 0.42
N THR A 356 19.17 -10.91 0.60
CA THR A 356 18.33 -11.22 1.76
C THR A 356 19.05 -11.01 3.09
N ILE A 357 20.31 -11.43 3.21
CA ILE A 357 21.13 -11.26 4.43
C ILE A 357 21.23 -9.78 4.85
N LEU A 358 21.42 -8.88 3.87
CA LEU A 358 21.55 -7.46 4.13
C LEU A 358 20.20 -6.86 4.55
N LEU A 359 19.13 -7.25 3.88
CA LEU A 359 17.77 -6.80 4.22
C LEU A 359 17.41 -7.24 5.64
N ASP A 360 17.61 -8.50 5.98
CA ASP A 360 17.29 -9.07 7.28
C ASP A 360 18.08 -8.39 8.40
N TYR A 361 19.39 -8.16 8.20
CA TYR A 361 20.23 -7.42 9.16
C TYR A 361 19.70 -6.00 9.43
N ILE A 362 19.32 -5.27 8.36
CA ILE A 362 18.80 -3.92 8.49
C ILE A 362 17.44 -3.92 9.19
N ILE A 363 16.53 -4.83 8.81
CA ILE A 363 15.21 -4.97 9.44
C ILE A 363 15.36 -5.32 10.92
N GLN A 364 16.24 -6.24 11.28
CA GLN A 364 16.54 -6.60 12.66
C GLN A 364 17.04 -5.39 13.46
N LYS A 365 17.95 -4.59 12.89
CA LYS A 365 18.48 -3.38 13.54
C LYS A 365 17.43 -2.28 13.73
N LEU A 366 16.46 -2.17 12.82
CA LEU A 366 15.43 -1.12 12.84
C LEU A 366 14.21 -1.49 13.69
N PHE A 367 13.79 -2.77 13.65
CA PHE A 367 12.51 -3.24 14.22
C PHE A 367 12.68 -4.26 15.34
N GLY A 368 13.84 -4.91 15.45
CA GLY A 368 14.12 -5.91 16.49
C GLY A 368 14.41 -5.31 17.87
N GLY A 369 13.81 -4.16 18.22
CA GLY A 369 14.17 -3.39 19.40
C GLY A 369 14.23 -4.21 20.71
N GLY A 370 15.36 -4.09 21.42
CA GLY A 370 15.61 -4.60 22.78
C GLY A 370 16.37 -5.92 22.83
N GLN A 371 17.25 -6.10 23.84
CA GLN A 371 17.90 -7.37 24.21
C GLN A 371 16.89 -8.43 24.74
N ASP A 372 15.59 -8.24 24.53
CA ASP A 372 14.59 -9.18 25.02
C ASP A 372 14.70 -10.46 24.21
N MET A 373 15.18 -11.51 24.86
CA MET A 373 15.33 -12.85 24.29
C MET A 373 14.22 -13.76 24.82
N PRO A 374 13.74 -14.71 24.01
CA PRO A 374 12.98 -15.86 24.49
C PRO A 374 13.66 -16.50 25.71
N ARG A 375 12.87 -17.01 26.66
CA ARG A 375 13.37 -17.62 27.90
C ARG A 375 14.43 -18.69 27.63
N ALA A 376 14.19 -19.60 26.69
CA ALA A 376 15.10 -20.67 26.33
C ALA A 376 16.49 -20.16 25.92
N LEU A 377 16.56 -18.99 25.26
CA LEU A 377 17.82 -18.38 24.83
C LEU A 377 18.50 -17.55 25.92
N SER A 378 17.73 -17.09 26.93
CA SER A 378 18.27 -16.36 28.08
C SER A 378 18.89 -17.26 29.15
N MET A 379 18.54 -18.55 29.16
CA MET A 379 19.07 -19.54 30.12
C MET A 379 20.37 -20.20 29.63
N SER A 380 20.70 -20.05 28.34
CA SER A 380 21.92 -20.62 27.73
C SER A 380 23.14 -19.68 27.73
N SER A 381 23.03 -18.49 28.33
CA SER A 381 24.05 -17.43 28.33
C SER A 381 24.70 -17.23 29.69
#